data_AF-A8TX37-F1
#
_entry.id   AF-A8TX37-F1
#
_cell.length_a   1.000
_cell.length_b   1.000
_cell.length_c   1.000
_cell.angle_alpha   90.00
_cell.angle_beta   90.00
_cell.angle_gamma   90.00
#
_symmetry.space_group_name_H-M   'P 1'
#
loop_
_entity.id
_entity.type
_entity.pdbx_description
1 polymer ?
#
loop_
_entity_poly.entity_id
_entity_poly.type
_entity_poly.pdbx_seq_one_letter_code
_entity_poly.pdbx_strand_id
1 'polypeptide(L)'
;MASRFRLSSLAVCVAALILATPVVAQEPFPPPADLPTPSPTSKAPEPRPDDCKRLPGGRAPINRLARIEGGISVRNLELTYFGKPLFEFTDEDYAFLKALWPICKTFDEETAPLVARRLKGLIDDAKAVRQESLDWIKQTEKNAKALKPGQDSIETIHDLWQQMLNREFQMTSSDMAYISDVLGKRRDELYTQSEKRQRTLVSPFDPGPPEVRSLRGTGG
;
A
#
# COMPACT_ATOMS: atom_id res chain seq x y z
N MET A 1 36.66 52.28 -2.45
CA MET A 1 37.51 51.34 -1.69
C MET A 1 37.00 49.93 -2.02
N ALA A 2 37.56 49.21 -3.01
CA ALA A 2 38.85 48.49 -3.01
C ALA A 2 38.93 47.52 -1.82
N SER A 3 39.07 46.19 -1.94
CA SER A 3 39.80 45.30 -2.86
C SER A 3 39.12 43.91 -2.83
N ARG A 4 38.94 43.10 -3.90
CA ARG A 4 39.86 42.40 -4.82
C ARG A 4 40.93 41.50 -4.18
N PHE A 5 41.13 40.35 -4.85
CA PHE A 5 42.22 39.34 -4.79
C PHE A 5 41.91 38.06 -3.99
N ARG A 6 42.16 36.83 -4.48
CA ARG A 6 43.06 36.34 -5.55
C ARG A 6 42.56 35.01 -6.16
N LEU A 7 42.68 34.91 -7.49
CA LEU A 7 42.91 33.64 -8.20
C LEU A 7 44.25 33.06 -7.76
N SER A 8 44.36 31.73 -7.71
CA SER A 8 45.62 31.02 -7.98
C SER A 8 45.31 29.70 -8.69
N SER A 9 45.44 29.73 -10.02
CA SER A 9 45.76 28.56 -10.83
C SER A 9 47.05 27.91 -10.34
N LEU A 10 47.12 26.59 -10.35
CA LEU A 10 48.40 25.88 -10.49
C LEU A 10 48.16 24.63 -11.33
N ALA A 11 48.41 24.80 -12.62
CA ALA A 11 48.75 23.72 -13.51
C ALA A 11 50.14 23.19 -13.10
N VAL A 12 50.29 21.88 -12.98
CA VAL A 12 51.60 21.21 -13.01
C VAL A 12 51.51 20.08 -14.02
N CYS A 13 52.38 20.16 -15.02
CA CYS A 13 52.57 19.23 -16.10
C CYS A 13 53.23 17.91 -15.65
N VAL A 14 52.70 16.81 -16.21
CA VAL A 14 53.42 15.72 -16.89
C VAL A 14 54.65 15.11 -16.19
N ALA A 15 54.52 13.85 -15.79
CA ALA A 15 55.61 12.87 -15.92
C ALA A 15 55.01 11.48 -16.22
N ALA A 16 55.46 10.90 -17.33
CA ALA A 16 55.07 9.62 -17.87
C ALA A 16 55.54 8.45 -16.99
N LEU A 17 54.68 7.43 -16.86
CA LEU A 17 55.10 6.08 -16.50
C LEU A 17 54.30 5.09 -17.35
N ILE A 18 54.94 4.69 -18.45
CA ILE A 18 54.50 3.63 -19.35
C ILE A 18 54.78 2.31 -18.61
N LEU A 19 53.73 1.70 -18.04
CA LEU A 19 53.78 0.31 -17.60
C LEU A 19 53.29 -0.57 -18.74
N ALA A 20 54.24 -1.27 -19.35
CA ALA A 20 54.02 -2.34 -20.30
C ALA A 20 53.19 -3.46 -19.63
N THR A 21 51.97 -3.67 -20.11
CA THR A 21 51.20 -4.88 -19.82
C THR A 21 51.30 -5.79 -21.05
N PRO A 22 51.50 -7.11 -20.85
CA PRO A 22 51.54 -8.04 -21.96
C PRO A 22 50.15 -8.14 -22.58
N VAL A 23 50.08 -7.85 -23.87
CA VAL A 23 48.94 -8.15 -24.75
C VAL A 23 48.73 -9.66 -24.70
N VAL A 24 47.73 -10.09 -23.95
CA VAL A 24 47.15 -11.43 -24.11
C VAL A 24 46.41 -11.41 -25.44
N ALA A 25 46.92 -12.16 -26.41
CA ALA A 25 46.23 -12.46 -27.65
C ALA A 25 44.88 -13.12 -27.32
N GLN A 26 43.77 -12.39 -27.51
CA GLN A 26 42.45 -13.00 -27.58
C GLN A 26 42.33 -13.67 -28.95
N GLU A 27 42.20 -14.99 -28.94
CA GLU A 27 41.71 -15.73 -30.10
C GLU A 27 40.37 -15.14 -30.56
N PRO A 28 40.12 -15.03 -31.87
CA PRO A 28 38.86 -14.53 -32.39
C PRO A 28 37.72 -15.45 -31.90
N PHE A 29 36.81 -14.87 -31.14
CA PHE A 29 35.55 -15.49 -30.77
C PHE A 29 34.85 -16.01 -32.04
N PRO A 30 34.37 -17.26 -32.08
CA PRO A 30 33.54 -17.73 -33.18
C PRO A 30 32.27 -16.85 -33.26
N PRO A 31 31.74 -16.62 -34.48
CA PRO A 31 30.53 -15.82 -34.66
C PRO A 31 29.40 -16.42 -33.82
N PRO A 32 28.54 -15.58 -33.23
CA PRO A 32 27.43 -16.06 -32.41
C PRO A 32 26.56 -16.98 -33.27
N ALA A 33 26.45 -18.23 -32.81
CA ALA A 33 25.43 -19.16 -33.28
C ALA A 33 24.07 -18.48 -33.17
N ASP A 34 23.25 -18.65 -34.20
CA ASP A 34 21.90 -18.12 -34.35
C ASP A 34 21.13 -18.16 -33.03
N LEU A 35 21.03 -17.00 -32.37
CA LEU A 35 20.08 -16.81 -31.31
C LEU A 35 18.69 -16.99 -31.93
N PRO A 36 17.82 -17.86 -31.38
CA PRO A 36 16.45 -17.94 -31.84
C PRO A 36 15.85 -16.54 -31.74
N THR A 37 15.43 -16.03 -32.90
CA THR A 37 14.66 -14.81 -33.03
C THR A 37 13.50 -14.86 -32.03
N PRO A 38 13.35 -13.88 -31.12
CA PRO A 38 12.13 -13.80 -30.31
C PRO A 38 10.96 -13.52 -31.25
N SER A 39 10.25 -14.58 -31.62
CA SER A 39 8.97 -14.51 -32.31
C SER A 39 7.85 -14.33 -31.30
N PRO A 40 6.80 -13.63 -31.72
CA PRO A 40 6.62 -12.20 -31.52
C PRO A 40 6.31 -11.86 -30.06
N THR A 41 6.65 -10.64 -29.67
CA THR A 41 5.97 -9.90 -28.61
C THR A 41 4.48 -10.23 -28.63
N SER A 42 3.94 -10.74 -27.52
CA SER A 42 2.49 -10.69 -27.29
C SER A 42 2.10 -9.22 -27.37
N LYS A 43 1.75 -8.74 -28.56
CA LYS A 43 1.22 -7.40 -28.77
C LYS A 43 -0.01 -7.35 -27.88
N ALA A 44 -0.02 -6.42 -26.93
CA ALA A 44 -1.26 -6.03 -26.27
C ALA A 44 -2.34 -5.85 -27.36
N PRO A 45 -3.57 -6.36 -27.15
CA PRO A 45 -4.61 -6.33 -28.17
C PRO A 45 -4.71 -4.93 -28.76
N GLU A 46 -4.64 -4.80 -30.08
CA GLU A 46 -4.88 -3.50 -30.72
C GLU A 46 -6.37 -3.14 -30.55
N PRO A 47 -6.69 -1.91 -30.14
CA PRO A 47 -8.06 -1.51 -29.85
C PRO A 47 -8.91 -1.50 -31.13
N ARG A 48 -10.08 -2.13 -31.07
CA ARG A 48 -11.03 -2.21 -32.18
C ARG A 48 -12.27 -1.37 -31.90
N PRO A 49 -13.03 -0.94 -32.93
CA PRO A 49 -14.28 -0.21 -32.73
C PRO A 49 -15.31 -0.96 -31.86
N ASP A 50 -15.32 -2.29 -31.88
CA ASP A 50 -16.20 -3.10 -31.01
C ASP A 50 -15.86 -2.97 -29.52
N ASP A 51 -14.62 -2.64 -29.16
CA ASP A 51 -14.21 -2.43 -27.77
C ASP A 51 -14.81 -1.16 -27.17
N CYS A 52 -15.35 -0.25 -28.01
CA CYS A 52 -16.10 0.92 -27.56
C CYS A 52 -17.33 0.56 -26.74
N LYS A 53 -17.92 -0.62 -26.96
CA LYS A 53 -19.07 -1.12 -26.17
C LYS A 53 -18.73 -1.33 -24.69
N ARG A 54 -17.45 -1.45 -24.34
CA ARG A 54 -16.97 -1.62 -22.97
C ARG A 54 -16.75 -0.30 -22.23
N LEU A 55 -16.65 0.83 -22.95
CA LEU A 55 -16.49 2.17 -22.36
C LEU A 55 -17.69 2.62 -21.51
N PRO A 56 -18.97 2.41 -21.90
CA PRO A 56 -20.10 2.69 -21.01
C PRO A 56 -20.21 1.71 -19.82
N GLY A 57 -19.33 0.70 -19.74
CA GLY A 57 -19.41 -0.40 -18.76
C GLY A 57 -18.88 -0.08 -17.36
N GLY A 58 -19.07 1.14 -16.85
CA GLY A 58 -18.45 1.55 -15.59
C GLY A 58 -19.21 2.60 -14.79
N ARG A 59 -19.02 2.58 -13.46
CA ARG A 59 -19.51 3.64 -12.55
C ARG A 59 -18.52 4.81 -12.43
N ALA A 60 -17.31 4.67 -12.97
CA ALA A 60 -16.26 5.69 -12.86
C ALA A 60 -16.50 6.85 -13.84
N PRO A 61 -16.69 8.10 -13.35
CA PRO A 61 -16.83 9.26 -14.23
C PRO A 61 -15.46 9.77 -14.68
N ILE A 62 -14.80 9.06 -15.61
CA ILE A 62 -13.41 9.35 -16.04
C ILE A 62 -13.20 10.82 -16.45
N ASN A 63 -14.14 11.40 -17.21
CA ASN A 63 -14.07 12.81 -17.61
C ASN A 63 -14.03 13.76 -16.40
N ARG A 64 -14.74 13.41 -15.33
CA ARG A 64 -14.75 14.19 -14.10
C ARG A 64 -13.47 13.96 -13.32
N LEU A 65 -13.07 12.70 -13.15
CA LEU A 65 -11.85 12.33 -12.41
C LEU A 65 -10.60 12.99 -13.01
N ALA A 66 -10.46 12.96 -14.33
CA ALA A 66 -9.32 13.56 -15.02
C ALA A 66 -9.25 15.10 -14.89
N ARG A 67 -10.35 15.76 -14.52
CA ARG A 67 -10.43 17.21 -14.30
C ARG A 67 -10.30 17.62 -12.83
N ILE A 68 -10.23 16.67 -11.90
CA ILE A 68 -10.06 16.98 -10.48
C ILE A 68 -8.67 17.58 -10.28
N GLU A 69 -8.63 18.71 -9.60
CA GLU A 69 -7.41 19.28 -9.02
C GLU A 69 -7.15 18.63 -7.65
N GLY A 70 -5.90 18.29 -7.36
CA GLY A 70 -5.54 17.47 -6.20
C GLY A 70 -5.62 15.96 -6.47
N GLY A 71 -5.78 15.18 -5.40
CA GLY A 71 -5.89 13.71 -5.43
C GLY A 71 -7.34 13.22 -5.42
N ILE A 72 -7.55 11.95 -5.75
CA ILE A 72 -8.86 11.29 -5.63
C ILE A 72 -8.98 10.55 -4.30
N SER A 73 -10.21 10.40 -3.80
CA SER A 73 -10.47 9.52 -2.64
C SER A 73 -10.12 8.08 -2.96
N VAL A 74 -9.55 7.35 -2.00
CA VAL A 74 -9.27 5.91 -2.12
C VAL A 74 -10.53 5.10 -2.42
N ARG A 75 -11.70 5.55 -1.96
CA ARG A 75 -12.99 4.91 -2.28
C ARG A 75 -13.31 4.93 -3.77
N ASN A 76 -12.81 5.91 -4.52
CA ASN A 76 -13.00 5.97 -5.97
C ASN A 76 -12.26 4.84 -6.69
N LEU A 77 -11.29 4.19 -6.06
CA LEU A 77 -10.61 3.05 -6.65
C LEU A 77 -11.53 1.83 -6.87
N GLU A 78 -12.61 1.73 -6.10
CA GLU A 78 -13.63 0.67 -6.25
C GLU A 78 -14.52 0.89 -7.50
N LEU A 79 -14.48 2.08 -8.10
CA LEU A 79 -15.27 2.37 -9.28
C LEU A 79 -14.79 1.54 -10.46
N THR A 80 -15.73 0.97 -11.20
CA THR A 80 -15.43 0.18 -12.40
C THR A 80 -15.32 1.07 -13.61
N TYR A 81 -14.34 0.81 -14.47
CA TYR A 81 -14.25 1.34 -15.83
C TYR A 81 -13.69 0.27 -16.76
N PHE A 82 -14.20 0.19 -17.99
CA PHE A 82 -13.75 -0.80 -18.98
C PHE A 82 -13.86 -2.28 -18.49
N GLY A 83 -14.82 -2.55 -17.60
CA GLY A 83 -15.07 -3.88 -17.05
C GLY A 83 -14.16 -4.31 -15.90
N LYS A 84 -13.34 -3.41 -15.35
CA LYS A 84 -12.51 -3.69 -14.16
C LYS A 84 -12.49 -2.50 -13.19
N PRO A 85 -12.24 -2.71 -11.88
CA PRO A 85 -12.09 -1.62 -10.93
C PRO A 85 -10.80 -0.81 -11.17
N LEU A 86 -10.80 0.47 -10.81
CA LEU A 86 -9.65 1.36 -11.03
C LEU A 86 -8.39 0.91 -10.29
N PHE A 87 -8.49 0.23 -9.14
CA PHE A 87 -7.30 -0.30 -8.47
C PHE A 87 -6.59 -1.42 -9.25
N GLU A 88 -7.25 -2.06 -10.21
CA GLU A 88 -6.66 -3.12 -11.04
C GLU A 88 -6.03 -2.59 -12.33
N PHE A 89 -6.14 -1.28 -12.60
CA PHE A 89 -5.58 -0.70 -13.83
C PHE A 89 -4.05 -0.81 -13.84
N THR A 90 -3.51 -1.32 -14.94
CA THR A 90 -2.07 -1.40 -15.21
C THR A 90 -1.64 -0.39 -16.28
N ASP A 91 -0.34 -0.29 -16.54
CA ASP A 91 0.20 0.61 -17.56
C ASP A 91 -0.29 0.27 -18.97
N GLU A 92 -0.45 -1.03 -19.25
CA GLU A 92 -1.02 -1.54 -20.50
C GLU A 92 -2.46 -1.05 -20.69
N ASP A 93 -3.21 -0.89 -19.60
CA ASP A 93 -4.60 -0.46 -19.66
C ASP A 93 -4.73 1.01 -20.04
N TYR A 94 -3.85 1.86 -19.50
CA TYR A 94 -3.80 3.26 -19.89
C TYR A 94 -3.33 3.42 -21.34
N ALA A 95 -2.35 2.60 -21.77
CA ALA A 95 -1.90 2.58 -23.16
C ALA A 95 -3.03 2.16 -24.11
N PHE A 96 -3.80 1.13 -23.74
CA PHE A 96 -4.95 0.66 -24.48
C PHE A 96 -6.06 1.71 -24.55
N LEU A 97 -6.41 2.33 -23.43
CA LEU A 97 -7.43 3.39 -23.36
C LEU A 97 -7.05 4.63 -24.16
N LYS A 98 -5.79 5.04 -24.10
CA LYS A 98 -5.24 6.15 -24.89
C LYS A 98 -5.48 5.94 -26.38
N ALA A 99 -5.33 4.72 -26.88
CA ALA A 99 -5.54 4.38 -28.29
C ALA A 99 -7.03 4.12 -28.62
N LEU A 100 -7.82 3.62 -27.64
CA LEU A 100 -9.24 3.34 -27.82
C LEU A 100 -10.12 4.62 -27.83
N TRP A 101 -9.82 5.61 -26.99
CA TRP A 101 -10.68 6.79 -26.83
C TRP A 101 -10.90 7.61 -28.12
N PRO A 102 -9.88 7.82 -28.99
CA PRO A 102 -10.08 8.46 -30.29
C PRO A 102 -11.00 7.65 -31.22
N ILE A 103 -10.82 6.33 -31.27
CA ILE A 103 -11.67 5.42 -32.08
C ILE A 103 -13.13 5.54 -31.65
N CYS A 104 -13.36 5.63 -30.34
CA CYS A 104 -14.70 5.72 -29.76
C CYS A 104 -15.24 7.14 -29.65
N LYS A 105 -14.50 8.16 -30.12
CA LYS A 105 -14.85 9.59 -30.05
C LYS A 105 -15.12 10.10 -28.63
N THR A 106 -14.52 9.48 -27.61
CA THR A 106 -14.62 9.92 -26.21
C THR A 106 -13.69 11.11 -25.95
N PHE A 107 -12.47 11.02 -26.49
CA PHE A 107 -11.46 12.07 -26.50
C PHE A 107 -10.76 12.03 -27.85
N ASP A 108 -10.36 13.18 -28.37
CA ASP A 108 -9.56 13.27 -29.58
C ASP A 108 -8.10 12.81 -29.35
N GLU A 109 -7.33 12.69 -30.43
CA GLU A 109 -5.94 12.19 -30.40
C GLU A 109 -4.99 13.08 -29.58
N GLU A 110 -5.28 14.37 -29.41
CA GLU A 110 -4.47 15.29 -28.61
C GLU A 110 -4.86 15.22 -27.12
N THR A 111 -6.16 15.12 -26.83
CA THR A 111 -6.69 15.08 -25.45
C THR A 111 -6.49 13.71 -24.78
N ALA A 112 -6.64 12.61 -25.52
CA ALA A 112 -6.52 11.24 -25.00
C ALA A 112 -5.22 10.98 -24.21
N PRO A 113 -4.00 11.34 -24.69
CA PRO A 113 -2.77 11.14 -23.92
C PRO A 113 -2.71 11.97 -22.64
N LEU A 114 -3.26 13.19 -22.64
CA LEU A 114 -3.28 14.07 -21.46
C LEU A 114 -4.18 13.49 -20.38
N VAL A 115 -5.38 13.06 -20.77
CA VAL A 115 -6.34 12.41 -19.87
C VAL A 115 -5.78 11.10 -19.32
N ALA A 116 -5.17 10.26 -20.17
CA ALA A 116 -4.58 8.99 -19.73
C ALA A 116 -3.51 9.21 -18.67
N ARG A 117 -2.58 10.15 -18.91
CA ARG A 117 -1.50 10.47 -17.98
C ARG A 117 -2.05 10.99 -16.65
N ARG A 118 -3.02 11.92 -16.71
CA ARG A 118 -3.61 12.50 -15.50
C ARG A 118 -4.36 11.45 -14.69
N LEU A 119 -5.16 10.61 -15.35
CA LEU A 119 -5.90 9.53 -14.71
C LEU A 119 -4.95 8.53 -14.04
N LYS A 120 -3.88 8.14 -14.73
CA LYS A 120 -2.84 7.27 -14.17
C LYS A 120 -2.25 7.86 -12.90
N GLY A 121 -1.80 9.11 -12.93
CA GLY A 121 -1.25 9.78 -11.75
C GLY A 121 -2.22 9.78 -10.55
N LEU A 122 -3.48 10.15 -10.78
CA LEU A 122 -4.51 10.15 -9.72
C LEU A 122 -4.75 8.76 -9.11
N ILE A 123 -4.82 7.73 -9.96
CA ILE A 123 -5.06 6.36 -9.50
C ILE A 123 -3.83 5.82 -8.77
N ASP A 124 -2.63 6.06 -9.28
CA ASP A 124 -1.39 5.60 -8.64
C ASP A 124 -1.17 6.26 -7.28
N ASP A 125 -1.42 7.57 -7.17
CA ASP A 125 -1.38 8.29 -5.89
C ASP A 125 -2.37 7.69 -4.89
N ALA A 126 -3.61 7.44 -5.32
CA ALA A 126 -4.62 6.81 -4.47
C ALA A 126 -4.26 5.37 -4.09
N LYS A 127 -3.63 4.61 -4.98
CA LYS A 127 -3.11 3.26 -4.69
C LYS A 127 -2.01 3.32 -3.64
N ALA A 128 -1.09 4.29 -3.73
CA ALA A 128 -0.04 4.49 -2.75
C ALA A 128 -0.62 4.80 -1.36
N VAL A 129 -1.58 5.72 -1.29
CA VAL A 129 -2.30 6.02 -0.02
C VAL A 129 -3.02 4.79 0.53
N ARG A 130 -3.68 4.01 -0.32
CA ARG A 130 -4.31 2.76 0.10
C ARG A 130 -3.27 1.78 0.65
N GLN A 131 -2.12 1.65 0.00
CA GLN A 131 -1.05 0.75 0.42
C GLN A 131 -0.54 1.10 1.83
N GLU A 132 -0.34 2.38 2.13
CA GLU A 132 -0.01 2.84 3.48
C GLU A 132 -1.08 2.44 4.51
N SER A 133 -2.36 2.58 4.14
CA SER A 133 -3.47 2.16 5.01
C SER A 133 -3.49 0.64 5.23
N LEU A 134 -3.20 -0.17 4.20
CA LEU A 134 -3.14 -1.62 4.31
C LEU A 134 -1.99 -2.08 5.20
N ASP A 135 -0.84 -1.41 5.13
CA ASP A 135 0.30 -1.72 5.99
C ASP A 135 0.02 -1.31 7.45
N TRP A 136 -0.66 -0.18 7.66
CA TRP A 136 -1.17 0.18 8.98
C TRP A 136 -2.20 -0.84 9.52
N ILE A 137 -3.12 -1.33 8.69
CA ILE A 137 -4.09 -2.38 9.07
C ILE A 137 -3.37 -3.65 9.54
N LYS A 138 -2.39 -4.15 8.77
CA LYS A 138 -1.61 -5.34 9.12
C LYS A 138 -0.90 -5.17 10.46
N GLN A 139 -0.26 -4.02 10.67
CA GLN A 139 0.43 -3.73 11.93
C GLN A 139 -0.54 -3.62 13.10
N THR A 140 -1.69 -2.98 12.88
CA THR A 140 -2.73 -2.80 13.88
C THR A 140 -3.35 -4.13 14.30
N GLU A 141 -3.64 -5.01 13.35
CA GLU A 141 -4.12 -6.36 13.62
C GLU A 141 -3.12 -7.15 14.49
N LYS A 142 -1.83 -7.09 14.16
CA LYS A 142 -0.77 -7.72 14.94
C LYS A 142 -0.71 -7.15 16.36
N ASN A 143 -0.77 -5.83 16.50
CA ASN A 143 -0.73 -5.15 17.79
C ASN A 143 -1.95 -5.52 18.65
N ALA A 144 -3.16 -5.45 18.07
CA ALA A 144 -4.40 -5.76 18.75
C ALA A 144 -4.41 -7.20 19.28
N LYS A 145 -3.95 -8.17 18.47
CA LYS A 145 -3.83 -9.58 18.88
C LYS A 145 -2.84 -9.80 20.02
N ALA A 146 -1.78 -9.00 20.10
CA ALA A 146 -0.73 -9.13 21.12
C ALA A 146 -1.10 -8.50 22.48
N LEU A 147 -2.16 -7.70 22.55
CA LEU A 147 -2.60 -7.08 23.81
C LEU A 147 -2.92 -8.14 24.86
N LYS A 148 -2.75 -7.82 26.15
CA LYS A 148 -3.11 -8.71 27.26
C LYS A 148 -4.33 -8.15 27.99
N PRO A 149 -5.10 -8.97 28.71
CA PRO A 149 -6.23 -8.45 29.49
C PRO A 149 -5.77 -7.43 30.52
N GLY A 150 -6.38 -6.25 30.49
CA GLY A 150 -6.07 -5.13 31.38
C GLY A 150 -6.67 -3.82 30.90
N GLN A 151 -6.73 -2.83 31.78
CA GLN A 151 -7.29 -1.50 31.50
C GLN A 151 -6.51 -0.80 30.36
N ASP A 152 -5.18 -0.81 30.42
CA ASP A 152 -4.31 -0.20 29.42
C ASP A 152 -4.55 -0.76 28.01
N SER A 153 -4.91 -2.04 27.91
CA SER A 153 -5.22 -2.67 26.62
C SER A 153 -6.60 -2.28 26.08
N ILE A 154 -7.56 -1.97 26.97
CA ILE A 154 -8.85 -1.41 26.57
C ILE A 154 -8.64 0.01 26.02
N GLU A 155 -7.85 0.84 26.71
CA GLU A 155 -7.48 2.19 26.24
C GLU A 155 -6.76 2.13 24.89
N THR A 156 -5.80 1.22 24.74
CA THR A 156 -5.10 1.02 23.46
C THR A 156 -6.07 0.67 22.32
N ILE A 157 -7.09 -0.17 22.56
CA ILE A 157 -8.09 -0.49 21.52
C ILE A 157 -8.93 0.74 21.15
N HIS A 158 -9.30 1.59 22.11
CA HIS A 158 -10.00 2.85 21.82
C HIS A 158 -9.13 3.80 21.00
N ASP A 159 -7.85 3.92 21.30
CA ASP A 159 -6.92 4.73 20.52
C ASP A 159 -6.76 4.21 19.08
N LEU A 160 -6.65 2.89 18.91
CA LEU A 160 -6.59 2.28 17.58
C LEU A 160 -7.89 2.49 16.80
N TRP A 161 -9.04 2.51 17.48
CA TRP A 161 -10.33 2.85 16.88
C TRP A 161 -10.36 4.31 16.41
N GLN A 162 -9.87 5.25 17.22
CA GLN A 162 -9.77 6.65 16.80
C GLN A 162 -8.81 6.83 15.62
N GLN A 163 -7.67 6.13 15.61
CA GLN A 163 -6.75 6.13 14.47
C GLN A 163 -7.41 5.59 13.20
N MET A 164 -8.22 4.53 13.29
CA MET A 164 -9.01 4.01 12.18
C MET A 164 -9.94 5.09 11.61
N LEU A 165 -10.71 5.78 12.47
CA LEU A 165 -11.63 6.85 12.06
C LEU A 165 -10.88 8.01 11.38
N ASN A 166 -9.72 8.41 11.90
CA ASN A 166 -8.88 9.46 11.32
C ASN A 166 -8.32 9.10 9.94
N ARG A 167 -8.33 7.81 9.56
CA ARG A 167 -7.83 7.29 8.29
C ARG A 167 -8.96 6.92 7.33
N GLU A 168 -10.22 7.23 7.61
CA GLU A 168 -11.38 6.75 6.84
C GLU A 168 -11.33 7.09 5.33
N PHE A 169 -10.68 8.19 4.96
CA PHE A 169 -10.54 8.63 3.56
C PHE A 169 -9.36 7.97 2.83
N GLN A 170 -8.48 7.31 3.57
CA GLN A 170 -7.32 6.56 3.06
C GLN A 170 -7.67 5.09 2.80
N MET A 171 -8.87 4.65 3.17
CA MET A 171 -9.32 3.26 3.09
C MET A 171 -10.47 3.10 2.11
N THR A 172 -10.56 1.90 1.52
CA THR A 172 -11.78 1.46 0.85
C THR A 172 -12.85 1.09 1.86
N SER A 173 -14.10 0.89 1.41
CA SER A 173 -15.19 0.52 2.30
C SER A 173 -14.94 -0.85 2.93
N SER A 174 -14.37 -1.78 2.15
CA SER A 174 -13.99 -3.11 2.63
C SER A 174 -12.84 -3.07 3.62
N ASP A 175 -11.82 -2.24 3.39
CA ASP A 175 -10.65 -2.15 4.28
C ASP A 175 -11.09 -1.63 5.66
N MET A 176 -11.94 -0.60 5.69
CA MET A 176 -12.53 -0.04 6.92
C MET A 176 -13.40 -1.06 7.67
N ALA A 177 -14.26 -1.78 6.96
CA ALA A 177 -15.11 -2.80 7.57
C ALA A 177 -14.29 -3.94 8.19
N TYR A 178 -13.21 -4.36 7.51
CA TYR A 178 -12.31 -5.40 8.02
C TYR A 178 -11.66 -4.99 9.35
N ILE A 179 -11.00 -3.83 9.39
CA ILE A 179 -10.29 -3.42 10.60
C ILE A 179 -11.25 -3.09 11.75
N SER A 180 -12.44 -2.58 11.46
CA SER A 180 -13.49 -2.36 12.46
C SER A 180 -13.93 -3.66 13.12
N ASP A 181 -14.12 -4.73 12.34
CA ASP A 181 -14.46 -6.06 12.88
C ASP A 181 -13.32 -6.64 13.73
N VAL A 182 -12.07 -6.52 13.27
CA VAL A 182 -10.88 -6.96 14.04
C VAL A 182 -10.80 -6.27 15.39
N LEU A 183 -10.92 -4.93 15.41
CA LEU A 183 -10.85 -4.15 16.65
C LEU A 183 -12.07 -4.41 17.55
N GLY A 184 -13.27 -4.53 16.97
CA GLY A 184 -14.51 -4.82 17.70
C GLY A 184 -14.46 -6.17 18.41
N LYS A 185 -14.07 -7.23 17.70
CA LYS A 185 -13.87 -8.56 18.31
C LYS A 185 -12.84 -8.52 19.43
N ARG A 186 -11.71 -7.85 19.20
CA ARG A 186 -10.65 -7.77 20.20
C ARG A 186 -11.09 -7.01 21.45
N ARG A 187 -11.83 -5.93 21.27
CA ARG A 187 -12.45 -5.18 22.37
C ARG A 187 -13.30 -6.13 23.22
N ASP A 188 -14.25 -6.81 22.61
CA ASP A 188 -15.22 -7.65 23.32
C ASP A 188 -14.55 -8.79 24.11
N GLU A 189 -13.47 -9.37 23.55
CA GLU A 189 -12.62 -10.35 24.25
C GLU A 189 -11.94 -9.76 25.49
N LEU A 190 -11.34 -8.57 25.38
CA LEU A 190 -10.63 -7.92 26.49
C LEU A 190 -11.57 -7.53 27.63
N TYR A 191 -12.77 -7.02 27.30
CA TYR A 191 -13.79 -6.71 28.30
C TYR A 191 -14.29 -7.96 29.03
N THR A 192 -14.62 -9.03 28.28
CA THR A 192 -15.08 -10.30 28.89
C THR A 192 -14.03 -10.91 29.82
N GLN A 193 -12.74 -10.81 29.46
CA GLN A 193 -11.65 -11.35 30.29
C GLN A 193 -11.36 -10.47 31.51
N SER A 194 -11.52 -9.14 31.38
CA SER A 194 -11.42 -8.20 32.50
C SER A 194 -12.52 -8.45 33.53
N GLU A 195 -13.78 -8.63 33.10
CA GLU A 195 -14.90 -8.97 33.97
C GLU A 195 -14.68 -10.28 34.73
N LYS A 196 -14.18 -11.32 34.05
CA LYS A 196 -13.85 -12.60 34.70
C LYS A 196 -12.82 -12.40 35.80
N ARG A 197 -11.77 -11.62 35.55
CA ARG A 197 -10.71 -11.33 36.54
C ARG A 197 -11.23 -10.54 37.74
N GLN A 198 -12.12 -9.58 37.52
CA GLN A 198 -12.79 -8.84 38.61
C GLN A 198 -13.68 -9.76 39.46
N ARG A 199 -14.34 -10.75 38.87
CA ARG A 199 -15.13 -11.75 39.62
C ARG A 199 -14.28 -12.79 40.36
N THR A 200 -13.03 -13.03 39.94
CA THR A 200 -12.10 -13.93 40.66
C THR A 200 -11.51 -13.28 41.91
N LEU A 201 -11.60 -11.95 42.07
CA LEU A 201 -11.40 -11.33 43.38
C LEU A 201 -12.54 -11.78 44.29
N VAL A 202 -12.22 -12.66 45.23
CA VAL A 202 -13.11 -13.18 46.26
C VAL A 202 -13.96 -12.04 46.81
N SER A 203 -15.28 -12.20 46.79
CA SER A 203 -16.21 -11.24 47.39
C SER A 203 -15.71 -10.91 48.80
N PRO A 204 -15.54 -9.64 49.18
CA PRO A 204 -15.15 -9.28 50.55
C PRO A 204 -16.21 -9.70 51.60
N PHE A 205 -17.36 -10.21 51.15
CA PHE A 205 -18.46 -10.70 51.98
C PHE A 205 -18.61 -12.23 51.98
N ASP A 206 -17.68 -12.96 51.36
CA ASP A 206 -17.64 -14.43 51.43
C ASP A 206 -16.24 -14.88 51.89
N PRO A 207 -16.02 -15.07 53.21
CA PRO A 207 -14.69 -15.30 53.77
C PRO A 207 -14.06 -16.66 53.42
N GLY A 208 -14.71 -17.45 52.57
CA GLY A 208 -14.34 -18.82 52.30
C GLY A 208 -14.62 -19.74 53.50
N PRO A 209 -14.55 -21.07 53.31
CA PRO A 209 -14.82 -22.03 54.38
C PRO A 209 -13.82 -21.86 55.53
N PRO A 210 -14.27 -21.91 56.79
CA PRO A 210 -13.39 -21.72 57.94
C PRO A 210 -12.29 -22.78 57.95
N GLU A 211 -11.04 -22.35 58.14
CA GLU A 211 -9.91 -23.26 58.37
C GLU A 211 -10.19 -24.10 59.63
N VAL A 212 -10.50 -25.37 59.44
CA VAL A 212 -10.60 -26.33 60.54
C VAL A 212 -9.18 -26.67 60.97
N ARG A 213 -8.62 -25.90 61.90
CA ARG A 213 -7.40 -26.29 62.62
C ARG A 213 -7.70 -27.59 63.38
N SER A 214 -7.17 -28.70 62.88
CA SER A 214 -7.19 -29.98 63.61
C SER A 214 -6.38 -29.81 64.89
N LEU A 215 -7.07 -29.58 66.01
CA LEU A 215 -6.49 -29.71 67.34
C LEU A 215 -6.33 -31.21 67.62
N ARG A 216 -5.34 -31.83 66.97
CA ARG A 216 -4.90 -33.17 67.36
C ARG A 216 -4.18 -33.02 68.70
N GLY A 217 -4.88 -33.44 69.74
CA GLY A 217 -4.53 -33.23 71.14
C GLY A 217 -3.15 -33.73 71.52
N THR A 218 -2.43 -32.88 72.26
CA THR A 218 -1.45 -33.32 73.24
C THR A 218 -2.19 -33.51 74.57
N GLY A 219 -2.35 -34.75 75.00
CA GLY A 219 -2.92 -35.05 76.31
C GLY A 219 -2.66 -36.49 76.72
N GLY A 220 -1.88 -36.66 77.79
CA GLY A 220 -1.77 -37.89 78.59
C GLY A 220 -0.48 -38.66 78.38
#